data_AF-A0A6V8E0U6-F1
#
_entry.id   AF-A0A6V8E0U6-F1
#
_cell.length_a   1.000
_cell.length_b   1.000
_cell.length_c   1.000
_cell.angle_alpha   90.00
_cell.angle_beta   90.00
_cell.angle_gamma   90.00
#
_symmetry.space_group_name_H-M   'P 1'
#
loop_
_entity.id
_entity.type
_entity.pdbx_description
1 polymer ?
#
loop_
_entity_poly.entity_id
_entity_poly.type
_entity_poly.pdbx_seq_one_letter_code
_entity_poly.pdbx_strand_id
1 'polypeptide(L)'
;MDKILVSQLAPRGTIRRFASAGAINTLLFWIFWEVLRLSPALELLSETGVWAAAWVISCTIAHFTHRYFTFDGRKDIKTTMLGAFAVYAVGGILSTLSYEYLVSNLDLFIRMIFVINMLIWGLFTWASMRWFVFEYDD
;
A
#
# COMPACT_ATOMS: atom_id res chain seq x y z
N MET A 1 -21.47 -12.97 -9.38
CA MET A 1 -20.16 -13.55 -9.74
C MET A 1 -19.76 -14.48 -8.60
N ASP A 2 -19.77 -15.80 -8.86
CA ASP A 2 -19.65 -16.82 -7.81
C ASP A 2 -18.34 -16.69 -7.02
N LYS A 3 -18.44 -16.67 -5.69
CA LYS A 3 -17.27 -16.65 -4.78
C LYS A 3 -16.28 -17.78 -5.10
N ILE A 4 -16.79 -18.89 -5.61
CA ILE A 4 -16.02 -20.08 -6.04
C ILE A 4 -15.09 -19.73 -7.22
N LEU A 5 -15.60 -19.01 -8.23
CA LEU A 5 -14.81 -18.63 -9.40
C LEU A 5 -13.66 -17.67 -9.03
N VAL A 6 -13.93 -16.71 -8.14
CA VAL A 6 -12.91 -15.77 -7.64
C VAL A 6 -11.83 -16.50 -6.83
N SER A 7 -12.20 -17.49 -6.01
CA SER A 7 -11.22 -18.29 -5.28
C SER A 7 -10.34 -19.17 -6.18
N GLN A 8 -10.86 -19.61 -7.33
CA GLN A 8 -10.09 -20.40 -8.30
C GLN A 8 -9.14 -19.53 -9.13
N LEU A 9 -9.57 -18.33 -9.54
CA LEU A 9 -8.76 -17.40 -10.34
C LEU A 9 -7.71 -16.64 -9.53
N ALA A 10 -8.02 -16.32 -8.27
CA ALA A 10 -7.16 -15.61 -7.34
C ALA A 10 -7.24 -16.25 -5.93
N PRO A 11 -6.49 -17.34 -5.71
CA PRO A 11 -6.36 -17.95 -4.39
C PRO A 11 -5.88 -16.95 -3.35
N ARG A 12 -6.20 -17.20 -2.08
CA ARG A 12 -5.72 -16.38 -0.96
C ARG A 12 -4.19 -16.41 -0.89
N GLY A 13 -3.59 -15.34 -0.38
CA GLY A 13 -2.13 -15.17 -0.32
C GLY A 13 -1.43 -14.79 -1.64
N THR A 14 -2.07 -15.03 -2.79
CA THR A 14 -1.45 -14.76 -4.09
C THR A 14 -1.29 -13.27 -4.37
N ILE A 15 -0.24 -12.94 -5.14
CA ILE A 15 0.02 -11.57 -5.59
C ILE A 15 -1.14 -11.01 -6.41
N ARG A 16 -1.87 -11.84 -7.17
CA ARG A 16 -3.04 -11.41 -7.94
C ARG A 16 -4.13 -10.88 -7.02
N ARG A 17 -4.47 -11.63 -5.97
CA ARG A 17 -5.49 -11.22 -5.00
C ARG A 17 -5.04 -10.03 -4.17
N PHE A 18 -3.76 -9.98 -3.82
CA PHE A 18 -3.16 -8.81 -3.17
C PHE A 18 -3.24 -7.59 -4.07
N ALA A 19 -2.86 -7.68 -5.34
CA ALA A 19 -2.87 -6.58 -6.29
C ALA A 19 -4.29 -6.09 -6.59
N SER A 20 -5.29 -6.97 -6.70
CA SER A 20 -6.68 -6.55 -6.90
C SER A 20 -7.23 -5.77 -5.71
N ALA A 21 -7.00 -6.25 -4.49
CA ALA A 21 -7.38 -5.54 -3.27
C ALA A 21 -6.55 -4.25 -3.08
N GLY A 22 -5.25 -4.35 -3.36
CA GLY A 22 -4.27 -3.28 -3.27
C GLY A 22 -4.53 -2.17 -4.29
N ALA A 23 -5.07 -2.47 -5.48
CA ALA A 23 -5.41 -1.45 -6.47
C ALA A 23 -6.50 -0.49 -5.96
N ILE A 24 -7.49 -1.00 -5.21
CA ILE A 24 -8.51 -0.17 -4.57
C ILE A 24 -7.87 0.71 -3.51
N ASN A 25 -6.98 0.15 -2.68
CA ASN A 25 -6.27 0.92 -1.66
C ASN A 25 -5.34 1.99 -2.27
N THR A 26 -4.63 1.64 -3.35
CA THR A 26 -3.76 2.56 -4.10
C THR A 26 -4.57 3.68 -4.74
N LEU A 27 -5.78 3.39 -5.24
CA LEU A 27 -6.68 4.43 -5.74
C LEU A 27 -7.11 5.39 -4.63
N LEU A 28 -7.48 4.86 -3.45
CA LEU A 28 -7.79 5.71 -2.30
C LEU A 28 -6.60 6.56 -1.88
N PHE A 29 -5.40 5.97 -1.85
CA PHE A 29 -4.16 6.70 -1.57
C PHE A 29 -3.93 7.81 -2.60
N TRP A 30 -4.09 7.53 -3.89
CA TRP A 30 -3.97 8.52 -4.96
C TRP A 30 -4.97 9.66 -4.80
N ILE A 31 -6.23 9.36 -4.45
CA ILE A 31 -7.26 10.38 -4.19
C ILE A 31 -6.86 11.27 -3.02
N PHE A 32 -6.47 10.68 -1.87
CA PHE A 32 -6.04 11.47 -0.72
C PHE A 32 -4.83 12.34 -1.04
N TRP A 33 -3.86 11.79 -1.76
CA TRP A 33 -2.66 12.49 -2.17
C TRP A 33 -2.97 13.65 -3.14
N GLU A 34 -3.78 13.45 -4.17
CA GLU A 34 -4.20 14.53 -5.08
C GLU A 34 -5.02 15.60 -4.35
N VAL A 35 -5.92 15.22 -3.44
CA VAL A 35 -6.69 16.19 -2.64
C VAL A 35 -5.76 17.06 -1.79
N LEU A 36 -4.76 16.46 -1.13
CA LEU A 36 -3.76 17.22 -0.36
C LEU A 36 -2.93 18.14 -1.28
N ARG A 37 -2.51 17.65 -2.45
CA ARG A 37 -1.75 18.44 -3.44
C ARG A 37 -2.53 19.61 -4.03
N LEU A 38 -3.84 19.46 -4.21
CA LEU A 38 -4.72 20.52 -4.72
C LEU A 38 -5.17 21.49 -3.62
N SER A 39 -4.73 21.29 -2.39
CA SER A 39 -5.06 22.13 -1.24
C SER A 39 -3.85 22.98 -0.79
N PRO A 40 -4.05 23.98 0.10
CA PRO A 40 -2.96 24.72 0.72
C PRO A 40 -1.96 23.85 1.51
N ALA A 41 -2.29 22.57 1.77
CA ALA A 41 -1.38 21.64 2.43
C ALA A 41 -0.09 21.42 1.62
N LEU A 42 -0.13 21.56 0.28
CA LEU A 42 1.06 21.40 -0.55
C LEU A 42 2.14 22.44 -0.20
N GLU A 43 1.76 23.70 -0.03
CA GLU A 43 2.68 24.77 0.35
C GLU A 43 3.19 24.59 1.78
N LEU A 44 2.36 24.06 2.68
CA LEU A 44 2.71 23.85 4.09
C LEU A 44 3.64 22.63 4.29
N LEU A 45 3.42 21.55 3.55
CA LEU A 45 4.05 20.24 3.82
C LEU A 45 5.04 19.80 2.75
N SER A 46 5.14 20.48 1.60
CA SER A 46 5.84 20.03 0.38
C SER A 46 5.24 18.78 -0.28
N GLU A 47 5.68 18.46 -1.50
CA GLU A 47 5.26 17.24 -2.24
C GLU A 47 5.50 15.96 -1.43
N THR A 48 6.63 15.88 -0.73
CA THR A 48 7.00 14.72 0.09
C THR A 48 6.19 14.64 1.38
N GLY A 49 5.83 15.76 1.99
CA GLY A 49 4.99 15.75 3.19
C GLY A 49 3.53 15.39 2.89
N VAL A 50 2.96 15.87 1.78
CA VAL A 50 1.61 15.46 1.37
C VAL A 50 1.56 13.98 0.96
N TRP A 51 2.63 13.44 0.36
CA TRP A 51 2.80 12.00 0.14
C TRP A 51 2.75 11.21 1.45
N ALA A 52 3.60 11.57 2.41
CA ALA A 52 3.69 10.88 3.70
C ALA A 52 2.37 10.92 4.48
N ALA A 53 1.68 12.06 4.48
CA ALA A 53 0.38 12.20 5.12
C ALA A 53 -0.68 11.29 4.49
N ALA A 54 -0.79 11.28 3.16
CA ALA A 54 -1.74 10.41 2.46
C ALA A 54 -1.38 8.92 2.64
N TRP A 55 -0.10 8.56 2.74
CA TRP A 55 0.35 7.19 3.01
C TRP A 55 -0.20 6.70 4.35
N VAL A 56 0.00 7.47 5.42
CA VAL A 56 -0.46 7.11 6.78
C VAL A 56 -1.96 6.86 6.81
N ILE A 57 -2.75 7.73 6.17
CA ILE A 57 -4.22 7.58 6.07
C ILE A 57 -4.58 6.27 5.36
N SER A 58 -3.88 5.95 4.27
CA SER A 58 -4.16 4.77 3.45
C SER A 58 -3.80 3.45 4.15
N CYS A 59 -2.76 3.43 4.99
CA CYS A 59 -2.29 2.21 5.68
C CYS A 59 -3.36 1.60 6.58
N THR A 60 -4.15 2.42 7.28
CA THR A 60 -5.21 1.92 8.17
C THR A 60 -6.26 1.14 7.38
N ILE A 61 -6.65 1.65 6.21
CA ILE A 61 -7.62 1.00 5.32
C ILE A 61 -7.01 -0.26 4.70
N ALA A 62 -5.74 -0.19 4.29
CA ALA A 62 -5.00 -1.30 3.70
C ALA A 62 -4.96 -2.53 4.62
N HIS A 63 -4.71 -2.33 5.93
CA HIS A 63 -4.62 -3.42 6.88
C HIS A 63 -5.90 -4.28 6.89
N PHE A 64 -7.06 -3.64 7.08
CA PHE A 64 -8.33 -4.36 7.13
C PHE A 64 -8.65 -4.98 5.78
N THR A 65 -8.38 -4.28 4.68
CA THR A 65 -8.57 -4.81 3.32
C THR A 65 -7.80 -6.13 3.13
N HIS A 66 -6.50 -6.16 3.42
CA HIS A 66 -5.69 -7.36 3.19
C HIS A 66 -5.96 -8.49 4.18
N ARG A 67 -6.34 -8.17 5.43
CA ARG A 67 -6.74 -9.18 6.42
C ARG A 67 -8.00 -9.93 5.95
N TYR A 68 -9.05 -9.22 5.56
CA TYR A 68 -10.31 -9.84 5.18
C TYR A 68 -10.30 -10.42 3.77
N PHE A 69 -9.67 -9.72 2.82
CA PHE A 69 -9.74 -10.09 1.42
C PHE A 69 -8.55 -10.91 0.93
N THR A 70 -7.32 -10.71 1.42
CA THR A 70 -6.13 -11.32 0.81
C THR A 70 -5.61 -12.55 1.54
N PHE A 71 -5.35 -12.50 2.86
CA PHE A 71 -4.63 -13.56 3.58
C PHE A 71 -5.49 -14.40 4.53
N ASP A 72 -6.60 -13.85 5.03
CA ASP A 72 -7.48 -14.42 6.07
C ASP A 72 -7.04 -14.22 7.54
N GLY A 73 -7.97 -14.51 8.45
CA GLY A 73 -7.86 -14.29 9.89
C GLY A 73 -7.30 -15.45 10.72
N ARG A 74 -6.62 -16.43 10.12
CA ARG A 74 -6.04 -17.62 10.78
C ARG A 74 -5.03 -17.29 11.88
N LYS A 75 -4.36 -16.12 11.79
CA LYS A 75 -3.50 -15.58 12.84
C LYS A 75 -4.23 -14.53 13.67
N ASP A 76 -3.86 -14.47 14.96
CA ASP A 76 -4.39 -13.50 15.91
C ASP A 76 -4.29 -12.07 15.37
N ILE A 77 -5.35 -11.30 15.62
CA ILE A 77 -5.46 -9.94 15.08
C ILE A 77 -4.39 -9.02 15.65
N LYS A 78 -4.02 -9.15 16.94
CA LYS A 78 -3.03 -8.27 17.56
C LYS A 78 -1.64 -8.54 16.97
N THR A 79 -1.27 -9.80 16.78
CA THR A 79 0.01 -10.19 16.18
C THR A 79 0.14 -9.71 14.74
N THR A 80 -0.89 -9.97 13.92
CA THR A 80 -0.87 -9.54 12.50
C THR A 80 -0.96 -8.03 12.34
N MET A 81 -1.67 -7.34 13.22
CA MET A 81 -1.76 -5.88 13.20
C MET A 81 -0.43 -5.23 13.59
N LEU A 82 0.26 -5.74 14.62
CA LEU A 82 1.60 -5.26 15.00
C LEU A 82 2.62 -5.49 13.87
N GLY A 83 2.64 -6.69 13.29
CA GLY A 83 3.52 -7.01 12.16
C GLY A 83 3.20 -6.16 10.93
N ALA A 84 1.92 -5.99 10.61
CA ALA A 84 1.48 -5.15 9.50
C ALA A 84 1.89 -3.67 9.70
N PHE A 85 1.71 -3.11 10.89
CA PHE A 85 2.12 -1.74 11.18
C PHE A 85 3.64 -1.57 11.08
N ALA A 86 4.43 -2.54 11.54
CA ALA A 86 5.88 -2.49 11.36
C ALA A 86 6.27 -2.47 9.87
N VAL A 87 5.67 -3.35 9.07
CA VAL A 87 5.89 -3.39 7.61
C VAL A 87 5.45 -2.08 6.94
N TYR A 88 4.29 -1.54 7.32
CA TYR A 88 3.80 -0.28 6.76
C TYR A 88 4.62 0.94 7.18
N ALA A 89 5.19 0.94 8.39
CA ALA A 89 6.08 2.00 8.86
C ALA A 89 7.41 1.97 8.10
N VAL A 90 8.04 0.80 8.00
CA VAL A 90 9.29 0.63 7.23
C VAL A 90 9.05 0.96 5.76
N GLY A 91 8.00 0.38 5.16
CA GLY A 91 7.61 0.66 3.79
C GLY A 91 7.32 2.14 3.57
N GLY A 92 6.62 2.80 4.49
CA GLY A 92 6.30 4.23 4.39
C GLY A 92 7.53 5.14 4.45
N ILE A 93 8.45 4.89 5.38
CA ILE A 93 9.69 5.67 5.48
C ILE A 93 10.50 5.54 4.20
N LEU A 94 10.79 4.30 3.79
CA LEU A 94 11.60 4.05 2.61
C LEU A 94 10.90 4.51 1.33
N SER A 95 9.57 4.38 1.26
CA SER A 95 8.75 4.90 0.16
C SER A 95 8.76 6.41 0.05
N THR A 96 8.78 7.11 1.18
CA THR A 96 8.89 8.56 1.22
C THR A 96 10.28 9.02 0.77
N LEU A 97 11.35 8.36 1.24
CA LEU A 97 12.73 8.66 0.80
C LEU A 97 12.93 8.41 -0.70
N SER A 98 12.37 7.32 -1.22
CA SER A 98 12.43 7.03 -2.66
C SER A 98 11.55 7.96 -3.48
N TYR A 99 10.39 8.38 -2.97
CA TYR A 99 9.57 9.41 -3.61
C TYR A 99 10.33 10.74 -3.73
N GLU A 100 10.90 11.22 -2.62
CA GLU A 100 11.74 12.42 -2.61
C GLU A 100 12.88 12.33 -3.61
N TYR A 101 13.59 11.19 -3.62
CA TYR A 101 14.66 10.95 -4.59
C TYR A 101 14.17 11.04 -6.04
N LEU A 102 13.03 10.41 -6.36
CA LEU A 102 12.48 10.42 -7.72
C LEU A 102 12.03 11.82 -8.14
N VAL A 103 11.36 12.57 -7.26
CA VAL A 103 10.91 13.94 -7.52
C VAL A 103 12.09 14.88 -7.74
N SER A 104 13.15 14.74 -6.95
CA SER A 104 14.30 15.64 -7.00
C SER A 104 15.29 15.32 -8.12
N ASN A 105 15.27 14.11 -8.70
CA ASN A 105 16.27 13.68 -9.68
C ASN A 105 15.71 13.30 -11.06
N LEU A 106 14.40 13.11 -11.22
CA LEU A 106 13.80 12.73 -12.49
C LEU A 106 12.82 13.80 -12.98
N ASP A 107 12.97 14.22 -14.24
CA ASP A 107 12.01 15.09 -14.92
C ASP A 107 10.83 14.27 -15.48
N LEU A 108 10.08 13.65 -14.57
CA LEU A 108 8.88 12.88 -14.90
C LEU A 108 7.64 13.59 -14.35
N PHE A 109 6.49 13.38 -15.01
CA PHE A 109 5.22 13.81 -14.45
C PHE A 109 5.04 13.20 -13.04
N ILE A 110 4.66 14.03 -12.07
CA ILE A 110 4.53 13.64 -10.66
C ILE A 110 3.60 12.42 -10.46
N ARG A 111 2.59 12.27 -11.32
CA ARG A 111 1.67 11.12 -11.31
C ARG A 111 2.33 9.83 -11.78
N MET A 112 3.32 9.90 -12.67
CA MET A 112 4.13 8.75 -13.05
C MET A 112 5.06 8.34 -11.90
N ILE A 113 5.67 9.31 -11.22
CA ILE A 113 6.49 9.05 -10.02
C ILE A 113 5.65 8.34 -8.96
N PHE A 114 4.41 8.77 -8.72
CA PHE A 114 3.47 8.10 -7.83
C PHE A 114 3.30 6.62 -8.20
N VAL A 115 2.98 6.34 -9.47
CA VAL A 115 2.72 4.97 -9.94
C VAL A 115 3.97 4.09 -9.82
N ILE A 116 5.13 4.60 -10.24
CA ILE A 116 6.40 3.86 -10.16
C ILE A 116 6.71 3.50 -8.71
N ASN A 117 6.62 4.48 -7.81
CA ASN A 117 6.90 4.26 -6.40
C ASN A 117 5.91 3.24 -5.80
N MET A 118 4.63 3.34 -6.14
CA MET A 118 3.61 2.40 -5.67
C MET A 118 3.80 0.97 -6.18
N LEU A 119 4.29 0.78 -7.40
CA LEU A 119 4.60 -0.56 -7.92
C LEU A 119 5.73 -1.21 -7.12
N ILE A 120 6.81 -0.47 -6.85
CA ILE A 120 7.96 -0.95 -6.08
C ILE A 120 7.53 -1.31 -4.65
N TRP A 121 6.87 -0.38 -3.96
CA TRP A 121 6.51 -0.56 -2.56
C TRP A 121 5.30 -1.48 -2.35
N GLY A 122 4.42 -1.60 -3.34
CA GLY A 122 3.35 -2.59 -3.35
C GLY A 122 3.88 -4.01 -3.39
N LEU A 123 4.91 -4.28 -4.21
CA LEU A 123 5.59 -5.59 -4.24
C LEU A 123 6.30 -5.90 -2.93
N PHE A 124 7.03 -4.94 -2.37
CA PHE A 124 7.65 -5.08 -1.05
C PHE A 124 6.61 -5.42 0.02
N THR A 125 5.53 -4.64 0.08
CA THR A 125 4.45 -4.83 1.07
C THR A 125 3.82 -6.20 0.92
N TRP A 126 3.53 -6.64 -0.31
CA TRP A 126 3.00 -7.99 -0.54
C TRP A 126 3.94 -9.07 -0.01
N ALA A 127 5.22 -9.02 -0.38
CA ALA A 127 6.21 -10.00 0.02
C ALA A 127 6.35 -10.06 1.54
N SER A 128 6.45 -8.90 2.19
CA SER A 128 6.58 -8.82 3.64
C SER A 128 5.33 -9.31 4.38
N MET A 129 4.15 -8.95 3.89
CA MET A 129 2.88 -9.42 4.47
C MET A 129 2.74 -10.92 4.30
N ARG A 130 3.04 -11.45 3.12
CA ARG A 130 2.92 -12.88 2.82
C ARG A 130 3.87 -13.70 3.69
N TRP A 131 5.15 -13.37 3.70
CA TRP A 131 6.16 -14.24 4.32
C TRP A 131 6.38 -13.96 5.80
N PHE A 132 6.35 -12.71 6.25
CA PHE A 132 6.69 -12.38 7.64
C PHE A 132 5.45 -12.18 8.52
N VAL A 133 4.38 -11.58 8.00
CA VAL A 133 3.21 -11.26 8.83
C VAL A 133 2.24 -12.45 8.89
N PHE A 134 1.78 -12.90 7.73
CA PHE A 134 0.78 -13.96 7.62
C PHE A 134 1.41 -15.36 7.50
N GLU A 135 2.72 -15.44 7.18
CA GLU A 135 3.45 -16.70 6.89
C GLU A 135 2.61 -17.63 6.01
N TYR A 136 2.08 -17.07 4.92
CA TYR A 136 1.14 -17.76 4.05
C TYR A 136 1.88 -18.68 3.08
N ASP A 137 1.93 -19.97 3.42
CA ASP A 137 2.26 -21.07 2.51
C ASP A 137 1.02 -21.54 1.75
N ASP A 138 1.24 -21.95 0.50
CA ASP A 138 0.21 -22.39 -0.46
C ASP A 138 -0.37 -23.78 -0.13
#